data_AF-F9XEP8-F1
#
_entry.id   AF-F9XEP8-F1
#
_cell.length_a   1.000
_cell.length_b   1.000
_cell.length_c   1.000
_cell.angle_alpha   90.00
_cell.angle_beta   90.00
_cell.angle_gamma   90.00
#
_symmetry.space_group_name_H-M   'P 1'
#
loop_
_entity.id
_entity.type
_entity.pdbx_description
1 polymer ?
#
loop_
_entity_poly.entity_id
_entity_poly.type
_entity_poly.pdbx_seq_one_letter_code
_entity_poly.pdbx_strand_id
1 'polypeptide(L)'
;MAVRTSAAVPATMFTIVLRPRIPLGSIMLQCCFTATKGWRKWTSEEDSQLRKLVTERKSNFGIYSFFPDRTWSSIRSRGKRLRREMGVAGPNFWTDEEIAIVKQTKASGTPLRETFGSLPRRSLNAKWKIPVDRERRDPRFRSGENFTAEDHHSVCRLREELRIKWEEIAGALQRNANSIKSFYYHRQKATTNVRETNAQNSWTNTDTNTLRDLVAQGRSEMQLAEQMKRSQPMIHRMKAELYHREPGLSQGSLWTAKEDQTARGSFQIRFAGLADSGLDITAKD
;
A
#
# COMPACT_ATOMS: atom_id res chain seq x y z
N MET A 1 -43.03 -52.93 -23.06
CA MET A 1 -43.05 -52.81 -21.59
C MET A 1 -41.61 -52.87 -21.10
N ALA A 2 -41.03 -51.74 -20.70
CA ALA A 2 -39.66 -51.67 -20.21
C ALA A 2 -39.67 -51.32 -18.72
N VAL A 3 -39.20 -52.26 -17.88
CA VAL A 3 -39.14 -52.14 -16.43
C VAL A 3 -37.88 -51.32 -16.08
N ARG A 4 -38.07 -50.17 -15.44
CA ARG A 4 -36.98 -49.37 -14.86
C ARG A 4 -36.62 -49.93 -13.49
N THR A 5 -35.45 -50.53 -13.36
CA THR A 5 -34.81 -50.84 -12.08
C THR A 5 -34.12 -49.60 -11.53
N SER A 6 -34.57 -49.12 -10.37
CA SER A 6 -33.96 -48.03 -9.60
C SER A 6 -32.83 -48.59 -8.74
N ALA A 7 -31.60 -48.11 -8.96
CA ALA A 7 -30.44 -48.47 -8.16
C ALA A 7 -30.31 -47.49 -6.98
N ALA A 8 -30.37 -48.03 -5.76
CA ALA A 8 -30.18 -47.28 -4.52
C ALA A 8 -28.70 -46.90 -4.33
N VAL A 9 -28.44 -45.62 -4.05
CA VAL A 9 -27.12 -45.10 -3.72
C VAL A 9 -26.88 -45.27 -2.21
N PRO A 10 -25.77 -45.88 -1.77
CA PRO A 10 -25.47 -46.04 -0.35
C PRO A 10 -25.08 -44.71 0.29
N ALA A 11 -25.61 -44.45 1.48
CA ALA A 11 -25.33 -43.28 2.28
C ALA A 11 -23.87 -43.28 2.78
N THR A 12 -23.06 -42.38 2.25
CA THR A 12 -21.69 -42.13 2.73
C THR A 12 -21.76 -41.38 4.06
N MET A 13 -21.38 -42.07 5.15
CA MET A 13 -21.18 -41.44 6.46
C MET A 13 -20.00 -40.46 6.38
N PHE A 14 -20.28 -39.17 6.56
CA PHE A 14 -19.26 -38.16 6.80
C PHE A 14 -18.85 -38.18 8.27
N THR A 15 -17.67 -38.72 8.56
CA THR A 15 -17.04 -38.59 9.87
C THR A 15 -16.57 -37.14 10.05
N ILE A 16 -17.27 -36.36 10.87
CA ILE A 16 -16.87 -35.01 11.25
C ILE A 16 -15.69 -35.13 12.21
N VAL A 17 -14.47 -34.97 11.69
CA VAL A 17 -13.26 -34.85 12.51
C VAL A 17 -13.23 -33.45 13.10
N LEU A 18 -13.63 -33.33 14.37
CA LEU A 18 -13.54 -32.10 15.15
C LEU A 18 -12.06 -31.72 15.30
N ARG A 19 -11.64 -30.61 14.67
CA ARG A 19 -10.30 -30.06 14.86
C ARG A 19 -10.14 -29.58 16.31
N PRO A 20 -9.07 -29.96 17.02
CA PRO A 20 -8.83 -29.49 18.38
C PRO A 20 -8.72 -27.96 18.39
N ARG A 21 -9.45 -27.32 19.31
CA ARG A 21 -9.34 -25.89 19.62
C ARG A 21 -7.91 -25.62 20.09
N ILE A 22 -7.12 -24.96 19.26
CA ILE A 22 -5.81 -24.44 19.65
C ILE A 22 -6.06 -23.37 20.73
N PRO A 23 -5.48 -23.48 21.94
CA PRO A 23 -5.66 -22.49 22.99
C PRO A 23 -5.10 -21.14 22.53
N LEU A 24 -5.94 -20.10 22.62
CA LEU A 24 -5.64 -18.71 22.23
C LEU A 24 -4.44 -18.11 23.00
N GLY A 25 -3.95 -18.76 24.06
CA GLY A 25 -2.77 -18.34 24.81
C GLY A 25 -1.44 -18.53 24.08
N SER A 26 -1.38 -19.32 23.00
CA SER A 26 -0.11 -19.61 22.30
C SER A 26 0.21 -18.68 21.12
N ILE A 27 -0.71 -17.80 20.72
CA ILE A 27 -0.53 -16.94 19.53
C ILE A 27 0.22 -15.63 19.87
N MET A 28 0.17 -15.16 21.12
CA MET A 28 0.85 -13.91 21.51
C MET A 28 2.39 -14.03 21.57
N LEU A 29 2.95 -15.20 21.88
CA LEU A 29 4.40 -15.39 21.97
C LEU A 29 5.11 -15.48 20.59
N GLN A 30 4.37 -15.77 19.52
CA GLN A 30 4.96 -15.85 18.17
C GLN A 30 5.20 -14.45 17.57
N CYS A 31 4.42 -13.44 17.96
CA CYS A 31 4.54 -12.08 17.40
C CYS A 31 5.73 -11.30 17.99
N CYS A 32 6.01 -11.42 19.29
CA CYS A 32 7.09 -10.70 19.94
C CYS A 32 8.50 -11.18 19.51
N PHE A 33 8.64 -12.44 19.10
CA PHE A 33 9.94 -12.98 18.64
C PHE A 33 10.38 -12.45 17.27
N THR A 34 9.49 -11.78 16.52
CA THR A 34 9.83 -11.24 15.19
C THR A 34 10.45 -9.84 15.23
N ALA A 35 10.32 -9.10 16.35
CA ALA A 35 10.75 -7.71 16.45
C ALA A 35 12.28 -7.54 16.51
N THR A 36 13.01 -8.49 17.09
CA THR A 36 14.48 -8.39 17.27
C THR A 36 15.27 -8.84 16.05
N LYS A 37 14.68 -9.62 15.13
CA LYS A 37 15.37 -10.17 13.94
C LYS A 37 15.78 -9.13 12.88
N GLY A 38 15.25 -7.90 12.97
CA GLY A 38 15.48 -6.85 11.97
C GLY A 38 16.74 -6.01 12.14
N TRP A 39 17.30 -5.92 13.35
CA TRP A 39 18.19 -4.80 13.74
C TRP A 39 19.67 -5.16 13.88
N ARG A 40 20.03 -6.45 13.90
CA ARG A 40 21.44 -6.87 13.98
C ARG A 40 22.22 -6.37 12.76
N LYS A 41 23.45 -5.87 12.95
CA LYS A 41 24.34 -5.50 11.84
C LYS A 41 24.69 -6.73 10.99
N TRP A 42 24.87 -6.56 9.68
CA TRP A 42 25.32 -7.63 8.78
C TRP A 42 26.80 -7.92 9.03
N THR A 43 27.14 -9.20 9.17
CA THR A 43 28.52 -9.66 9.31
C THR A 43 29.19 -9.82 7.93
N SER A 44 30.53 -9.84 7.90
CA SER A 44 31.31 -10.07 6.68
C SER A 44 31.00 -11.43 6.05
N GLU A 45 30.75 -12.44 6.88
CA GLU A 45 30.46 -13.81 6.46
C GLU A 45 29.08 -13.89 5.79
N GLU A 46 28.07 -13.28 6.41
CA GLU A 46 26.72 -13.20 5.84
C GLU A 46 26.71 -12.44 4.51
N ASP A 47 27.48 -11.34 4.40
CA ASP A 47 27.62 -10.60 3.16
C ASP A 47 28.30 -11.43 2.07
N SER A 48 29.40 -12.12 2.41
CA SER A 48 30.10 -13.01 1.47
C SER A 48 29.17 -14.11 0.94
N GLN A 49 28.42 -14.73 1.85
CA GLN A 49 27.42 -15.75 1.49
C GLN A 49 26.31 -15.16 0.62
N LEU A 50 25.78 -13.98 0.96
CA LEU A 50 24.73 -13.34 0.19
C LEU A 50 25.23 -12.91 -1.20
N ARG A 51 26.48 -12.45 -1.32
CA ARG A 51 27.12 -12.18 -2.63
C ARG A 51 27.17 -13.44 -3.47
N LYS A 52 27.66 -14.55 -2.92
CA LYS A 52 27.72 -15.85 -3.61
C LYS A 52 26.33 -16.29 -4.10
N LEU A 53 25.32 -16.29 -3.23
CA LEU A 53 23.96 -16.69 -3.58
C LEU A 53 23.30 -15.77 -4.63
N VAL A 54 23.61 -14.47 -4.57
CA VAL A 54 23.15 -13.50 -5.57
C VAL A 54 23.82 -13.74 -6.93
N THR A 55 25.12 -14.02 -6.95
CA THR A 55 25.88 -14.37 -8.16
C THR A 55 25.39 -15.68 -8.77
N GLU A 56 25.14 -16.69 -7.93
CA GLU A 56 24.55 -17.99 -8.30
C GLU A 56 23.06 -17.92 -8.68
N ARG A 57 22.40 -16.77 -8.47
CA ARG A 57 20.99 -16.52 -8.81
C ARG A 57 20.02 -17.49 -8.15
N LYS A 58 20.29 -17.84 -6.89
CA LYS A 58 19.33 -18.63 -6.10
C LYS A 58 17.99 -17.89 -6.05
N SER A 59 16.90 -18.67 -6.06
CA SER A 59 15.55 -18.12 -5.92
C SER A 59 15.42 -17.37 -4.60
N ASN A 60 14.45 -16.45 -4.48
CA ASN A 60 14.22 -15.71 -3.23
C ASN A 60 14.06 -16.66 -2.04
N PHE A 61 13.35 -17.78 -2.23
CA PHE A 61 13.20 -18.83 -1.22
C PHE A 61 14.52 -19.54 -0.91
N GLY A 62 15.30 -19.87 -1.95
CA GLY A 62 16.61 -20.49 -1.80
C GLY A 62 17.63 -19.57 -1.12
N ILE A 63 17.52 -18.25 -1.23
CA ILE A 63 18.34 -17.32 -0.45
C ILE A 63 17.88 -17.29 1.00
N TYR A 64 16.55 -17.27 1.24
CA TYR A 64 15.97 -17.17 2.58
C TYR A 64 16.39 -18.32 3.50
N SER A 65 16.48 -19.54 2.97
CA SER A 65 16.90 -20.73 3.76
C SER A 65 18.31 -20.63 4.34
N PHE A 66 19.18 -19.77 3.80
CA PHE A 66 20.54 -19.57 4.34
C PHE A 66 20.62 -18.53 5.46
N PHE A 67 19.54 -17.77 5.70
CA PHE A 67 19.52 -16.70 6.70
C PHE A 67 18.29 -16.81 7.62
N PRO A 68 18.15 -17.89 8.40
CA PRO A 68 16.96 -18.14 9.24
C PRO A 68 16.76 -17.07 10.34
N ASP A 69 17.83 -16.37 10.71
CA ASP A 69 17.82 -15.32 11.72
C ASP A 69 17.54 -13.93 11.15
N ARG A 70 17.36 -13.82 9.82
CA ARG A 70 17.10 -12.55 9.13
C ARG A 70 15.69 -12.51 8.57
N THR A 71 15.09 -11.33 8.61
CA THR A 71 13.83 -11.09 7.92
C THR A 71 14.04 -10.97 6.41
N TRP A 72 13.06 -11.40 5.62
CA TRP A 72 13.12 -11.28 4.16
C TRP A 72 13.35 -9.84 3.69
N SER A 73 12.72 -8.87 4.33
CA SER A 73 12.91 -7.44 4.03
C SER A 73 14.36 -6.98 4.25
N SER A 74 15.03 -7.47 5.29
CA SER A 74 16.45 -7.18 5.55
C SER A 74 17.35 -7.80 4.47
N ILE A 75 17.15 -9.09 4.18
CA ILE A 75 17.90 -9.82 3.12
C ILE A 75 17.72 -9.14 1.77
N ARG A 76 16.48 -8.80 1.39
CA ARG A 76 16.18 -8.13 0.12
C ARG A 76 16.86 -6.76 0.02
N SER A 77 16.81 -5.97 1.10
CA SER A 77 17.41 -4.63 1.13
C SER A 77 18.93 -4.70 1.06
N ARG A 78 19.56 -5.62 1.81
CA ARG A 78 21.00 -5.87 1.76
C ARG A 78 21.43 -6.38 0.40
N GLY A 79 20.74 -7.39 -0.16
CA GLY A 79 21.02 -7.92 -1.49
C GLY A 79 20.94 -6.87 -2.59
N LYS A 80 19.99 -5.93 -2.52
CA LYS A 80 19.92 -4.77 -3.44
C LYS A 80 21.14 -3.85 -3.31
N ARG A 81 21.66 -3.64 -2.09
CA ARG A 81 22.88 -2.87 -1.86
C ARG A 81 24.12 -3.59 -2.40
N LEU A 82 24.32 -4.86 -2.05
CA LEU A 82 25.46 -5.66 -2.49
C LEU A 82 25.52 -5.74 -4.02
N ARG A 83 24.39 -5.89 -4.72
CA ARG A 83 24.34 -5.86 -6.20
C ARG A 83 24.91 -4.55 -6.77
N ARG A 84 24.57 -3.41 -6.17
CA ARG A 84 25.10 -2.10 -6.59
C ARG A 84 26.60 -2.02 -6.35
N GLU A 85 27.08 -2.47 -5.20
CA GLU A 85 28.51 -2.49 -4.87
C GLU A 85 29.31 -3.41 -5.82
N MET A 86 28.72 -4.52 -6.28
CA MET A 86 29.36 -5.43 -7.24
C MET A 86 29.22 -4.97 -8.70
N GLY A 87 28.53 -3.86 -8.99
CA GLY A 87 28.18 -3.48 -10.37
C GLY A 87 27.24 -4.47 -11.07
N VAL A 88 26.61 -5.40 -10.34
CA VAL A 88 25.69 -6.39 -10.90
C VAL A 88 24.33 -5.72 -11.10
N ALA A 89 23.93 -5.59 -12.37
CA ALA A 89 22.60 -5.11 -12.75
C ALA A 89 21.52 -5.85 -11.96
N GLY A 90 20.70 -5.09 -11.22
CA GLY A 90 19.56 -5.67 -10.51
C GLY A 90 18.52 -6.21 -11.49
N PRO A 91 17.55 -7.01 -11.03
CA PRO A 91 16.47 -7.55 -11.87
C PRO A 91 15.56 -6.48 -12.50
N ASN A 92 15.76 -5.20 -12.18
CA ASN A 92 15.05 -4.06 -12.80
C ASN A 92 15.96 -3.20 -13.69
N PHE A 93 17.28 -3.45 -13.72
CA PHE A 93 18.23 -2.70 -14.53
C PHE A 93 18.46 -3.46 -15.82
N TRP A 94 18.25 -2.85 -16.97
CA TRP A 94 18.50 -3.48 -18.27
C TRP A 94 19.93 -3.19 -18.71
N THR A 95 20.68 -4.21 -19.11
CA THR A 95 22.01 -4.00 -19.71
C THR A 95 21.86 -3.52 -21.15
N ASP A 96 22.88 -2.86 -21.68
CA ASP A 96 22.87 -2.37 -23.07
C ASP A 96 22.71 -3.54 -24.07
N GLU A 97 23.28 -4.71 -23.75
CA GLU A 97 23.09 -5.95 -24.50
C GLU A 97 21.62 -6.40 -24.51
N GLU A 98 20.95 -6.43 -23.35
CA GLU A 98 19.53 -6.79 -23.27
C GLU A 98 18.66 -5.76 -24.03
N ILE A 99 19.02 -4.48 -23.95
CA ILE A 99 18.34 -3.41 -24.69
C ILE A 99 18.54 -3.61 -26.20
N ALA A 100 19.75 -3.95 -26.66
CA ALA A 100 20.04 -4.22 -28.06
C ALA A 100 19.23 -5.42 -28.59
N ILE A 101 19.16 -6.51 -27.83
CA ILE A 101 18.33 -7.69 -28.17
C ILE A 101 16.85 -7.29 -28.28
N VAL A 102 16.32 -6.50 -27.34
CA VAL A 102 14.93 -6.02 -27.41
C VAL A 102 14.70 -5.11 -28.62
N LYS A 103 15.63 -4.20 -28.91
CA LYS A 103 15.54 -3.31 -30.09
C LYS A 103 15.53 -4.13 -31.39
N GLN A 104 16.45 -5.10 -31.50
CA GLN A 104 16.56 -5.98 -32.67
C GLN A 104 15.31 -6.82 -32.88
N THR A 105 14.85 -7.53 -31.84
CA THR A 105 13.65 -8.40 -31.94
C THR A 105 12.36 -7.61 -32.18
N LYS A 106 12.27 -6.36 -31.68
CA LYS A 106 11.17 -5.46 -31.99
C LYS A 106 11.19 -5.02 -33.45
N ALA A 107 12.37 -4.75 -34.01
CA ALA A 107 12.53 -4.37 -35.42
C ALA A 107 12.20 -5.53 -36.38
N SER A 108 12.47 -6.77 -35.99
CA SER A 108 12.11 -7.97 -36.77
C SER A 108 10.64 -8.40 -36.64
N GLY A 109 9.85 -7.72 -35.80
CA GLY A 109 8.44 -8.08 -35.56
C GLY A 109 8.23 -9.36 -34.76
N THR A 110 9.29 -9.87 -34.11
CA THR A 110 9.22 -11.08 -33.30
C THR A 110 8.28 -10.88 -32.11
N PRO A 111 7.36 -11.83 -31.83
CA PRO A 111 6.45 -11.69 -30.70
C PRO A 111 7.24 -11.64 -29.39
N LEU A 112 6.83 -10.76 -28.50
CA LEU A 112 7.55 -10.46 -27.26
C LEU A 112 7.83 -11.70 -26.40
N ARG A 113 6.97 -12.72 -26.45
CA ARG A 113 7.17 -13.98 -25.71
C ARG A 113 8.47 -14.67 -26.11
N GLU A 114 8.82 -14.64 -27.40
CA GLU A 114 10.05 -15.24 -27.93
C GLU A 114 11.27 -14.37 -27.59
N THR A 115 11.13 -13.04 -27.67
CA THR A 115 12.17 -12.09 -27.21
C THR A 115 12.59 -12.35 -25.76
N PHE A 116 11.63 -12.60 -24.86
CA PHE A 116 11.97 -12.89 -23.47
C PHE A 116 12.54 -14.29 -23.26
N GLY A 117 12.36 -15.22 -24.20
CA GLY A 117 13.06 -16.49 -24.21
C GLY A 117 14.55 -16.34 -24.54
N SER A 118 14.89 -15.37 -25.41
CA SER A 118 16.29 -15.08 -25.77
C SER A 118 17.00 -14.15 -24.79
N LEU A 119 16.26 -13.41 -23.96
CA LEU A 119 16.85 -12.63 -22.88
C LEU A 119 17.14 -13.54 -21.70
N PRO A 120 18.40 -13.90 -21.46
CA PRO A 120 18.70 -14.66 -20.28
C PRO A 120 18.26 -13.79 -19.09
N ARG A 121 17.77 -14.40 -18.01
CA ARG A 121 17.65 -13.72 -16.71
C ARG A 121 16.46 -12.74 -16.58
N ARG A 122 15.52 -12.73 -17.55
CA ARG A 122 14.28 -11.92 -17.49
C ARG A 122 13.03 -12.79 -17.48
N SER A 123 12.03 -12.34 -16.71
CA SER A 123 10.67 -12.90 -16.79
C SER A 123 9.81 -12.00 -17.68
N LEU A 124 8.73 -12.56 -18.23
CA LEU A 124 7.73 -11.79 -18.99
C LEU A 124 7.17 -10.60 -18.20
N ASN A 125 7.14 -10.68 -16.86
CA ASN A 125 6.67 -9.60 -15.99
C ASN A 125 7.61 -8.38 -15.96
N ALA A 126 8.86 -8.51 -16.43
CA ALA A 126 9.80 -7.39 -16.55
C ALA A 126 9.48 -6.46 -17.76
N LYS A 127 8.52 -6.84 -18.62
CA LYS A 127 8.03 -6.10 -19.79
C LYS A 127 7.74 -4.62 -19.53
N TRP A 128 7.17 -4.27 -18.38
CA TRP A 128 6.66 -2.91 -18.12
C TRP A 128 7.75 -1.87 -17.82
N LYS A 129 9.03 -2.24 -17.86
CA LYS A 129 10.15 -1.34 -17.54
C LYS A 129 11.23 -1.32 -18.62
N ILE A 130 10.92 -1.75 -19.83
CA ILE A 130 11.88 -1.72 -20.94
C ILE A 130 12.27 -0.25 -21.22
N PRO A 131 13.56 0.12 -21.13
CA PRO A 131 14.02 1.49 -21.38
C PRO A 131 13.78 1.97 -22.80
N VAL A 132 13.61 1.05 -23.77
CA VAL A 132 13.30 1.37 -25.17
C VAL A 132 12.03 2.21 -25.29
N ASP A 133 11.03 2.01 -24.43
CA ASP A 133 9.83 2.85 -24.43
C ASP A 133 10.05 4.17 -23.67
N ARG A 134 11.12 4.27 -22.87
CA ARG A 134 11.56 5.50 -22.20
C ARG A 134 12.35 6.43 -23.14
N GLU A 135 13.07 5.87 -24.11
CA GLU A 135 13.68 6.61 -25.23
C GLU A 135 12.64 7.20 -26.20
N ARG A 136 11.43 6.61 -26.26
CA ARG A 136 10.26 7.20 -26.93
C ARG A 136 9.60 8.35 -26.17
N ARG A 137 10.25 8.89 -25.13
CA ARG A 137 9.86 10.22 -24.64
C ARG A 137 10.09 11.18 -25.79
N ASP A 138 9.01 11.53 -26.47
CA ASP A 138 9.00 12.56 -27.49
C ASP A 138 9.79 13.75 -26.92
N PRO A 139 10.89 14.19 -27.56
CA PRO A 139 11.71 15.27 -27.05
C PRO A 139 10.91 16.58 -26.91
N ARG A 140 9.75 16.67 -27.57
CA ARG A 140 8.79 17.76 -27.39
C ARG A 140 8.15 17.76 -26.00
N PHE A 141 8.07 16.62 -25.31
CA PHE A 141 7.47 16.56 -23.98
C PHE A 141 8.45 16.96 -22.88
N ARG A 142 8.09 18.00 -22.12
CA ARG A 142 8.79 18.48 -20.92
C ARG A 142 8.68 17.45 -19.79
N SER A 143 9.44 16.37 -19.87
CA SER A 143 9.44 15.31 -18.85
C SER A 143 10.35 15.72 -17.68
N GLY A 144 9.77 16.14 -16.56
CA GLY A 144 10.51 16.50 -15.34
C GLY A 144 10.33 17.95 -14.89
N GLU A 145 9.78 18.82 -15.73
CA GLU A 145 9.36 20.16 -15.29
C GLU A 145 8.14 20.05 -14.39
N ASN A 146 8.18 20.76 -13.25
CA ASN A 146 7.03 20.91 -12.38
C ASN A 146 5.88 21.59 -13.13
N PHE A 147 4.63 21.23 -12.80
CA PHE A 147 3.46 21.93 -13.31
C PHE A 147 3.39 23.31 -12.68
N THR A 148 3.21 24.36 -13.49
CA THR A 148 3.04 25.72 -13.01
C THR A 148 1.57 26.04 -12.69
N ALA A 149 1.31 27.23 -12.15
CA ALA A 149 -0.06 27.70 -11.95
C ALA A 149 -0.78 27.91 -13.30
N GLU A 150 -0.07 28.36 -14.32
CA GLU A 150 -0.58 28.53 -15.68
C GLU A 150 -0.95 27.19 -16.32
N ASP A 151 -0.12 26.15 -16.11
CA ASP A 151 -0.46 24.78 -16.52
C ASP A 151 -1.76 24.33 -15.86
N HIS A 152 -1.93 24.61 -14.56
CA HIS A 152 -3.16 24.28 -13.84
C HIS A 152 -4.38 24.94 -14.46
N HIS A 153 -4.35 26.26 -14.66
CA HIS A 153 -5.45 26.98 -15.29
C HIS A 153 -5.76 26.44 -16.69
N SER A 154 -4.73 26.16 -17.48
CA SER A 154 -4.88 25.64 -18.84
C SER A 154 -5.50 24.25 -18.85
N VAL A 155 -5.05 23.34 -17.99
CA VAL A 155 -5.60 21.99 -17.86
C VAL A 155 -7.06 22.04 -17.43
N CYS A 156 -7.41 22.83 -16.40
CA CYS A 156 -8.79 22.95 -15.93
C CYS A 156 -9.71 23.51 -17.01
N ARG A 157 -9.32 24.61 -17.67
CA ARG A 157 -10.10 25.21 -18.76
C ARG A 157 -10.34 24.22 -19.90
N LEU A 158 -9.27 23.60 -20.41
CA LEU A 158 -9.37 22.66 -21.53
C LEU A 158 -10.20 21.43 -21.15
N ARG A 159 -10.12 20.97 -19.91
CA ARG A 159 -10.81 19.75 -19.46
C ARG A 159 -12.26 19.97 -19.08
N GLU A 160 -12.57 21.01 -18.32
CA GLU A 160 -13.87 21.23 -17.70
C GLU A 160 -14.80 22.05 -18.59
N GLU A 161 -14.28 23.13 -19.17
CA GLU A 161 -15.07 24.02 -20.02
C GLU A 161 -15.19 23.45 -21.44
N LEU A 162 -14.07 23.03 -22.02
CA LEU A 162 -14.03 22.60 -23.43
C LEU A 162 -14.17 21.08 -23.62
N ARG A 163 -14.13 20.30 -22.53
CA ARG A 163 -14.27 18.82 -22.53
C ARG A 163 -13.31 18.10 -23.48
N ILE A 164 -12.12 18.67 -23.68
CA ILE A 164 -11.09 18.16 -24.58
C ILE A 164 -10.52 16.83 -24.04
N LYS A 165 -10.09 15.94 -24.94
CA LYS A 165 -9.47 14.66 -24.58
C LYS A 165 -8.05 14.87 -24.05
N TRP A 166 -7.56 13.97 -23.19
CA TRP A 166 -6.27 14.14 -22.52
C TRP A 166 -5.09 14.20 -23.50
N GLU A 167 -5.20 13.52 -24.62
CA GLU A 167 -4.19 13.47 -25.69
C GLU A 167 -4.04 14.82 -26.40
N GLU A 168 -5.16 15.53 -26.61
CA GLU A 168 -5.18 16.87 -27.22
C GLU A 168 -4.65 17.92 -26.25
N ILE A 169 -5.02 17.83 -24.95
CA ILE A 169 -4.45 18.67 -23.89
C ILE A 169 -2.93 18.44 -23.78
N ALA A 170 -2.49 17.19 -23.89
CA ALA A 170 -1.08 16.81 -23.92
C ALA A 170 -0.32 17.41 -25.09
N GLY A 171 -0.92 17.40 -26.29
CA GLY A 171 -0.36 18.07 -27.45
C GLY A 171 -0.23 19.58 -27.25
N ALA A 172 -1.30 20.22 -26.75
CA ALA A 172 -1.34 21.67 -26.53
C ALA A 172 -0.31 22.15 -25.50
N LEU A 173 -0.14 21.41 -24.41
CA LEU A 173 0.78 21.75 -23.32
C LEU A 173 2.19 21.19 -23.52
N GLN A 174 2.44 20.43 -24.60
CA GLN A 174 3.69 19.72 -24.81
C GLN A 174 4.11 18.92 -23.56
N ARG A 175 3.15 18.20 -22.98
CA ARG A 175 3.35 17.34 -21.80
C ARG A 175 2.73 15.97 -22.01
N ASN A 176 3.20 14.97 -21.27
CA ASN A 176 2.65 13.62 -21.37
C ASN A 176 1.21 13.55 -20.82
N ALA A 177 0.29 12.93 -21.56
CA ALA A 177 -1.12 12.80 -21.18
C ALA A 177 -1.35 12.15 -19.81
N ASN A 178 -0.59 11.11 -19.46
CA ASN A 178 -0.68 10.48 -18.14
C ASN A 178 -0.18 11.40 -17.02
N SER A 179 0.82 12.23 -17.31
CA SER A 179 1.32 13.24 -16.37
C SER A 179 0.25 14.29 -16.10
N ILE A 180 -0.37 14.84 -17.15
CA ILE A 180 -1.47 15.81 -17.04
C ILE A 180 -2.66 15.21 -16.28
N LYS A 181 -3.06 13.99 -16.63
CA LYS A 181 -4.15 13.26 -15.97
C LYS A 181 -3.86 13.07 -14.47
N SER A 182 -2.66 12.62 -14.13
CA SER A 182 -2.24 12.43 -12.73
C SER A 182 -2.23 13.76 -11.98
N PHE A 183 -1.66 14.81 -12.58
CA PHE A 183 -1.63 16.16 -12.02
C PHE A 183 -3.04 16.69 -11.75
N TYR A 184 -3.95 16.60 -12.73
CA TYR A 184 -5.34 17.00 -12.59
C TYR A 184 -6.04 16.26 -11.45
N TYR A 185 -5.93 14.93 -11.38
CA TYR A 185 -6.58 14.18 -10.30
C TYR A 185 -5.97 14.44 -8.93
N HIS A 186 -4.64 14.57 -8.83
CA HIS A 186 -4.02 14.95 -7.56
C HIS A 186 -4.47 16.32 -7.11
N ARG A 187 -4.73 17.25 -8.04
CA ARG A 187 -5.18 18.59 -7.72
C ARG A 187 -6.67 18.66 -7.41
N GLN A 188 -7.52 17.94 -8.14
CA GLN A 188 -8.93 17.73 -7.81
C GLN A 188 -9.08 17.05 -6.44
N LYS A 189 -8.23 16.05 -6.18
CA LYS A 189 -8.12 15.45 -4.86
C LYS A 189 -7.61 16.45 -3.83
N ALA A 190 -6.66 17.32 -4.17
CA ALA A 190 -6.19 18.35 -3.25
C ALA A 190 -7.26 19.43 -2.98
N THR A 191 -8.09 19.82 -3.95
CA THR A 191 -9.16 20.81 -3.75
C THR A 191 -10.34 20.22 -2.96
N THR A 192 -10.71 18.97 -3.26
CA THR A 192 -11.65 18.20 -2.43
C THR A 192 -11.07 17.98 -1.04
N ASN A 193 -9.79 17.62 -0.95
CA ASN A 193 -9.09 17.54 0.33
C ASN A 193 -8.83 18.90 0.97
N VAL A 194 -8.89 20.05 0.29
CA VAL A 194 -8.80 21.38 0.92
C VAL A 194 -10.12 21.72 1.59
N ARG A 195 -11.25 21.25 1.04
CA ARG A 195 -12.48 21.16 1.85
C ARG A 195 -12.29 20.25 3.08
N GLU A 196 -11.42 19.23 2.98
CA GLU A 196 -10.99 18.43 4.14
C GLU A 196 -9.90 19.11 4.99
N THR A 197 -9.10 20.05 4.46
CA THR A 197 -8.06 20.79 5.18
C THR A 197 -8.57 22.05 5.87
N ASN A 198 -9.89 22.21 6.00
CA ASN A 198 -10.44 22.79 7.23
C ASN A 198 -10.00 22.03 8.50
N ALA A 199 -9.23 20.94 8.36
CA ALA A 199 -8.25 20.44 9.33
C ALA A 199 -7.34 21.51 9.96
N GLN A 200 -7.13 22.67 9.33
CA GLN A 200 -6.36 23.78 9.91
C GLN A 200 -7.14 24.61 10.92
N ASN A 201 -8.46 24.54 10.95
CA ASN A 201 -9.21 25.14 12.05
C ASN A 201 -9.19 24.14 13.21
N SER A 202 -8.30 24.38 14.18
CA SER A 202 -8.36 23.76 15.49
C SER A 202 -9.81 23.75 15.97
N TRP A 203 -10.26 22.62 16.55
CA TRP A 203 -11.61 22.53 17.10
C TRP A 203 -11.79 23.58 18.18
N THR A 204 -12.67 24.55 17.94
CA THR A 204 -13.03 25.53 18.96
C THR A 204 -13.98 24.89 19.98
N ASN A 205 -14.13 25.51 21.15
CA ASN A 205 -15.13 25.07 22.12
C ASN A 205 -16.55 25.15 21.52
N THR A 206 -16.82 26.16 20.69
CA THR A 206 -18.09 26.32 19.96
C THR A 206 -18.33 25.17 18.99
N ASP A 207 -17.32 24.78 18.20
CA ASP A 207 -17.42 23.61 17.31
C ASP A 207 -17.69 22.34 18.10
N THR A 208 -17.00 22.19 19.23
CA THR A 208 -17.10 21.01 20.09
C THR A 208 -18.49 20.88 20.70
N ASN A 209 -19.06 21.99 21.18
CA ASN A 209 -20.44 22.05 21.70
C ASN A 209 -21.45 21.76 20.59
N THR A 210 -21.29 22.38 19.42
CA THR A 210 -22.15 22.13 18.25
C THR A 210 -22.11 20.66 17.85
N LEU A 211 -20.93 20.03 17.84
CA LEU A 211 -20.80 18.61 17.55
C LEU A 211 -21.53 17.76 18.61
N ARG A 212 -21.38 18.08 19.91
CA ARG A 212 -22.12 17.36 20.97
C ARG A 212 -23.63 17.43 20.75
N ASP A 213 -24.16 18.62 20.50
CA ASP A 213 -25.59 18.84 20.29
C ASP A 213 -26.12 18.06 19.08
N LEU A 214 -25.37 18.05 17.97
CA LEU A 214 -25.77 17.34 16.76
C LEU A 214 -25.66 15.82 16.90
N VAL A 215 -24.66 15.31 17.64
CA VAL A 215 -24.57 13.87 17.92
C VAL A 215 -25.70 13.46 18.89
N ALA A 216 -26.07 14.31 19.86
CA ALA A 216 -27.20 14.07 20.76
C ALA A 216 -28.55 14.01 20.01
N GLN A 217 -28.67 14.71 18.89
CA GLN A 217 -29.80 14.62 17.96
C GLN A 217 -29.79 13.34 17.09
N GLY A 218 -28.80 12.46 17.22
CA GLY A 218 -28.69 11.24 16.43
C GLY A 218 -28.33 11.46 14.95
N ARG A 219 -27.69 12.58 14.61
CA ARG A 219 -27.26 12.87 13.24
C ARG A 219 -26.16 11.91 12.80
N SER A 220 -26.25 11.43 11.56
CA SER A 220 -25.20 10.60 10.95
C SER A 220 -23.90 11.40 10.72
N GLU A 221 -22.75 10.73 10.71
CA GLU A 221 -21.45 11.41 10.48
C GLU A 221 -21.39 12.21 9.18
N MET A 222 -22.10 11.76 8.14
CA MET A 222 -22.20 12.47 6.87
C MET A 222 -22.98 13.77 7.00
N GLN A 223 -24.08 13.78 7.76
CA GLN A 223 -24.85 15.00 8.04
C GLN A 223 -24.06 15.97 8.93
N LEU A 224 -23.32 15.45 9.91
CA LEU A 224 -22.43 16.24 10.76
C LEU A 224 -21.33 16.91 9.92
N ALA A 225 -20.70 16.15 9.02
CA ALA A 225 -19.65 16.65 8.13
C ALA A 225 -20.15 17.79 7.24
N GLU A 226 -21.32 17.60 6.61
CA GLU A 226 -21.96 18.62 5.78
C GLU A 226 -22.29 19.89 6.58
N GLN A 227 -22.98 19.73 7.73
CA GLN A 227 -23.44 20.85 8.55
C GLN A 227 -22.27 21.65 9.15
N MET A 228 -21.22 20.98 9.61
CA MET A 228 -20.06 21.63 10.20
C MET A 228 -19.04 22.10 9.15
N LYS A 229 -19.27 21.78 7.85
CA LYS A 229 -18.31 22.05 6.77
C LYS A 229 -16.92 21.48 7.08
N ARG A 230 -16.88 20.27 7.65
CA ARG A 230 -15.66 19.52 8.01
C ARG A 230 -15.72 18.13 7.40
N SER A 231 -14.56 17.49 7.18
CA SER A 231 -14.52 16.15 6.59
C SER A 231 -15.06 15.07 7.52
N GLN A 232 -15.67 14.03 6.96
CA GLN A 232 -16.17 12.89 7.75
C GLN A 232 -15.07 12.25 8.62
N PRO A 233 -13.83 12.02 8.14
CA PRO A 233 -12.75 11.51 8.99
C PRO A 233 -12.40 12.43 10.18
N MET A 234 -12.53 13.76 10.04
CA MET A 234 -12.31 14.69 11.15
C MET A 234 -13.43 14.62 12.18
N ILE A 235 -14.69 14.58 11.73
CA ILE A 235 -15.84 14.38 12.61
C ILE A 235 -15.68 13.08 13.40
N HIS A 236 -15.35 11.98 12.71
CA HIS A 236 -15.12 10.69 13.34
C HIS A 236 -14.01 10.75 14.40
N ARG A 237 -12.86 11.36 14.07
CA ARG A 237 -11.75 11.53 15.00
C ARG A 237 -12.14 12.35 16.23
N MET A 238 -12.87 13.46 16.06
CA MET A 238 -13.30 14.31 17.17
C MET A 238 -14.37 13.64 18.04
N LYS A 239 -15.33 12.93 17.42
CA LYS A 239 -16.31 12.12 18.14
C LYS A 239 -15.61 11.07 19.03
N ALA A 240 -14.59 10.39 18.50
CA ALA A 240 -13.79 9.44 19.29
C ALA A 240 -13.03 10.13 20.44
N GLU A 241 -12.49 11.33 20.22
CA GLU A 241 -11.81 12.09 21.28
C GLU A 241 -12.77 12.52 22.40
N LEU A 242 -13.98 12.99 22.06
CA LEU A 242 -15.02 13.33 23.02
C LEU A 242 -15.45 12.12 23.86
N TYR A 243 -15.60 10.96 23.21
CA TYR A 243 -15.92 9.70 23.90
C TYR A 243 -14.89 9.35 24.97
N HIS A 244 -13.60 9.51 24.66
CA HIS A 244 -12.53 9.19 25.61
C HIS A 244 -12.43 10.19 26.76
N ARG A 245 -12.74 11.46 26.53
CA ARG A 245 -12.71 12.49 27.59
C ARG A 245 -13.91 12.41 28.54
N GLU A 246 -15.06 12.00 28.03
CA GLU A 246 -16.34 12.02 28.74
C GLU A 246 -16.99 10.62 28.71
N PRO A 247 -16.45 9.63 29.46
CA PRO A 247 -16.92 8.24 29.41
C PRO A 247 -18.41 8.06 29.79
N GLY A 248 -19.03 9.07 30.43
CA GLY A 248 -20.47 9.12 30.72
C GLY A 248 -21.38 9.32 29.49
N LEU A 249 -20.85 9.74 28.34
CA LEU A 249 -21.61 9.84 27.09
C LEU A 249 -21.88 8.48 26.42
N SER A 250 -21.27 7.40 26.92
CA SER A 250 -21.29 6.09 26.28
C SER A 250 -22.56 5.27 26.47
N GLN A 251 -23.45 5.63 27.41
CA GLN A 251 -24.43 4.65 27.91
C GLN A 251 -25.89 4.80 27.48
N GLY A 252 -26.27 5.66 26.53
CA GLY A 252 -27.72 5.82 26.25
C GLY A 252 -28.24 6.06 24.85
N SER A 253 -27.52 6.68 23.91
CA SER A 253 -28.21 7.16 22.69
C SER A 253 -27.32 7.49 21.48
N LEU A 254 -26.04 7.82 21.68
CA LEU A 254 -25.30 8.57 20.64
C LEU A 254 -24.52 7.71 19.64
N TRP A 255 -24.38 6.40 19.87
CA TRP A 255 -23.58 5.54 19.01
C TRP A 255 -24.27 4.20 18.72
N THR A 256 -24.27 3.82 17.45
CA THR A 256 -24.67 2.47 17.06
C THR A 256 -23.62 1.46 17.53
N ALA A 257 -24.02 0.22 17.83
CA ALA A 257 -23.09 -0.84 18.25
C ALA A 257 -21.91 -1.06 17.27
N LYS A 258 -22.15 -0.79 15.98
CA LYS A 258 -21.14 -0.84 14.91
C LYS A 258 -20.08 0.25 15.05
N GLU A 259 -20.47 1.45 15.46
CA GLU A 259 -19.54 2.55 15.66
C GLU A 259 -18.74 2.37 16.96
N ASP A 260 -19.34 1.84 18.04
CA ASP A 260 -18.62 1.51 19.29
C ASP A 260 -17.49 0.48 19.02
N GLN A 261 -17.79 -0.55 18.22
CA GLN A 261 -16.78 -1.54 17.80
C GLN A 261 -15.65 -0.91 16.98
N THR A 262 -15.96 0.06 16.13
CA THR A 262 -14.96 0.76 15.28
C THR A 262 -14.08 1.69 16.12
N ALA A 263 -14.66 2.43 17.07
CA ALA A 263 -13.92 3.32 17.97
C ALA A 263 -12.93 2.52 18.84
N ARG A 264 -13.36 1.39 19.40
CA ARG A 264 -12.49 0.49 20.19
C ARG A 264 -11.35 -0.11 19.38
N GLY A 265 -11.60 -0.51 18.12
CA GLY A 265 -10.57 -1.07 17.25
C GLY A 265 -9.53 -0.07 16.75
N SER A 266 -9.91 1.21 16.58
CA SER A 266 -9.06 2.25 15.99
C SER A 266 -7.91 2.70 16.91
N PHE A 267 -8.09 2.61 18.23
CA PHE A 267 -7.10 3.04 19.22
C PHE A 267 -6.15 1.93 19.71
N GLN A 268 -6.55 0.65 19.63
CA GLN A 268 -5.65 -0.48 19.92
C GLN A 268 -4.41 -0.50 19.01
N ILE A 269 -4.52 0.03 17.78
CA ILE A 269 -3.39 0.15 16.84
C ILE A 269 -2.35 1.20 17.30
N ARG A 270 -2.73 2.17 18.14
CA ARG A 270 -1.81 3.23 18.62
C ARG A 270 -1.17 2.95 19.97
N PHE A 271 -1.82 2.20 20.87
CA PHE A 271 -1.27 1.92 22.20
C PHE A 271 -0.31 0.72 22.27
N ALA A 272 -0.28 -0.15 21.26
CA ALA A 272 0.69 -1.24 21.18
C ALA A 272 2.14 -0.79 20.92
N GLY A 273 2.42 0.52 20.83
CA GLY A 273 3.75 1.08 20.59
C GLY A 273 4.41 1.80 21.77
N LEU A 274 3.80 1.81 22.97
CA LEU A 274 4.27 2.67 24.09
C LEU A 274 4.26 2.04 25.48
N ALA A 275 3.87 0.77 25.63
CA ALA A 275 3.82 0.09 26.92
C ALA A 275 4.61 -1.23 26.86
N ASP A 276 5.95 -1.14 26.82
CA ASP A 276 6.80 -2.28 27.21
C ASP A 276 8.22 -1.82 27.64
N SER A 277 8.26 -0.83 28.55
CA SER A 277 9.45 -0.52 29.36
C SER A 277 9.09 -0.66 30.83
N GLY A 278 8.65 -1.86 31.23
CA GLY A 278 8.61 -2.28 32.62
C GLY A 278 10.03 -2.55 33.09
N LEU A 279 10.74 -1.50 33.48
CA LEU A 279 12.00 -1.58 34.21
C LEU A 279 11.64 -1.93 35.66
N ASP A 280 11.67 -3.22 35.96
CA ASP A 280 11.45 -3.74 37.31
C ASP A 280 12.73 -3.52 38.12
N ILE A 281 12.73 -2.48 38.96
CA ILE A 281 13.79 -2.21 39.93
C ILE A 281 13.44 -3.04 41.18
N THR A 282 13.92 -4.28 41.24
CA THR A 282 14.03 -4.99 42.51
C THR A 282 15.46 -4.89 43.01
N ALA A 283 15.65 -3.97 43.96
CA ALA A 283 16.76 -4.02 44.89
C ALA A 283 16.45 -5.07 45.95
N LYS A 284 17.35 -6.04 46.16
CA LYS A 284 17.68 -6.64 47.46
C LYS A 284 18.78 -7.70 47.31
N ASP A 285 19.88 -7.40 48.01
CA ASP A 285 21.00 -8.23 48.52
C ASP A 285 21.66 -9.29 47.62
#